data_AF-A0A6N9R3D2-F1
#
_entry.id   AF-A0A6N9R3D2-F1
#
_cell.length_a   1.000
_cell.length_b   1.000
_cell.length_c   1.000
_cell.angle_alpha   90.00
_cell.angle_beta   90.00
_cell.angle_gamma   90.00
#
_symmetry.space_group_name_H-M   'P 1'
#
loop_
_entity.id
_entity.type
_entity.pdbx_description
1 polymer ?
#
loop_
_entity_poly.entity_id
_entity_poly.type
_entity_poly.pdbx_seq_one_letter_code
_entity_poly.pdbx_strand_id
1 'polypeptide(L)'
;MSVLILRLKGAQQSWGTSSRYRTREAGTEPSKSGVLGLLAAAQGRGRDAELTDLVDLEFGVRTDQPGRLLVDYHTARRPGAKNSALSSRHYLVDAAYTAAVSGPDALIEGLAEAIDSPRFPLYLGRRACPAPVDLLGGVEAGDDVEALLRDVVVAPWLASDWYREKATKTVHLPLARDARPGEVGETTQDVPLSFDPRHRLYDARAVVRPEPVVVENPLGSETEDLFFQTVKEG
;
A
#
# COMPACT_ATOMS: atom_id res chain seq x y z
N MET A 1 10.08 20.09 5.52
CA MET A 1 9.68 18.79 4.95
C MET A 1 8.68 18.18 5.92
N SER A 2 7.68 17.48 5.37
CA SER A 2 6.66 16.79 6.15
C SER A 2 6.47 15.36 5.64
N VAL A 3 5.84 14.52 6.45
CA VAL A 3 5.47 13.15 6.10
C VAL A 3 3.99 12.93 6.30
N LEU A 4 3.32 12.47 5.25
CA LEU A 4 1.94 12.02 5.28
C LEU A 4 1.86 10.56 5.71
N ILE A 5 1.13 10.26 6.77
CA ILE A 5 0.86 8.89 7.21
C ILE A 5 -0.52 8.45 6.68
N LEU A 6 -0.59 7.27 6.10
CA LEU A 6 -1.80 6.68 5.53
C LEU A 6 -2.10 5.32 6.17
N ARG A 7 -3.35 5.13 6.60
CA ARG A 7 -3.86 3.85 7.12
C ARG A 7 -4.51 3.06 5.99
N LEU A 8 -3.74 2.14 5.40
CA LEU A 8 -4.19 1.29 4.31
C LEU A 8 -4.73 -0.03 4.87
N LYS A 9 -5.92 0.03 5.46
CA LYS A 9 -6.66 -1.14 5.99
C LYS A 9 -8.03 -1.24 5.34
N GLY A 10 -8.45 -2.46 5.01
CA GLY A 10 -9.74 -2.68 4.36
C GLY A 10 -10.02 -4.16 4.15
N ALA A 11 -11.28 -4.50 3.87
CA ALA A 11 -11.68 -5.89 3.68
C ALA A 11 -10.91 -6.56 2.53
N GLN A 12 -10.63 -5.82 1.47
CA GLN A 12 -9.83 -6.29 0.32
C GLN A 12 -8.94 -5.17 -0.20
N GLN A 13 -7.74 -5.50 -0.68
CA GLN A 13 -6.81 -4.60 -1.35
C GLN A 13 -6.20 -5.28 -2.58
N SER A 14 -5.69 -4.53 -3.56
CA SER A 14 -5.03 -5.13 -4.73
C SER A 14 -4.00 -4.18 -5.35
N TRP A 15 -2.72 -4.40 -5.03
CA TRP A 15 -1.60 -3.53 -5.39
C TRP A 15 -0.76 -4.14 -6.51
N GLY A 16 -1.30 -4.18 -7.73
CA GLY A 16 -0.61 -4.82 -8.86
C GLY A 16 0.49 -3.94 -9.45
N THR A 17 1.74 -4.41 -9.39
CA THR A 17 2.90 -3.80 -10.07
C THR A 17 3.17 -4.42 -11.44
N SER A 18 2.67 -5.64 -11.69
CA SER A 18 2.72 -6.28 -12.99
C SER A 18 1.37 -6.93 -13.35
N SER A 19 1.02 -6.92 -14.63
CA SER A 19 -0.14 -7.67 -15.14
C SER A 19 0.19 -8.11 -16.55
N ARG A 20 0.58 -9.38 -16.71
CA ARG A 20 0.72 -10.02 -18.02
C ARG A 20 -0.50 -10.92 -18.27
N TYR A 21 -1.16 -10.74 -19.42
CA TYR A 21 -2.26 -11.60 -19.90
C TYR A 21 -3.56 -11.57 -19.07
N ARG A 22 -4.17 -12.73 -18.81
CA ARG A 22 -5.47 -12.89 -18.13
C ARG A 22 -5.37 -12.91 -16.60
N THR A 23 -4.16 -12.98 -16.06
CA THR A 23 -3.89 -12.92 -14.63
C THR A 23 -3.55 -11.50 -14.23
N ARG A 24 -4.14 -11.05 -13.13
CA ARG A 24 -3.84 -9.76 -12.53
C ARG A 24 -3.45 -9.98 -11.09
N GLU A 25 -2.13 -10.03 -10.88
CA GLU A 25 -1.53 -10.25 -9.57
C GLU A 25 -1.71 -9.02 -8.68
N ALA A 26 -1.67 -9.24 -7.38
CA ALA A 26 -1.49 -8.21 -6.37
C ALA A 26 -0.12 -8.47 -5.75
N GLY A 27 0.67 -7.42 -5.58
CA GLY A 27 1.86 -7.49 -4.75
C GLY A 27 1.49 -7.81 -3.30
N THR A 28 2.50 -8.18 -2.50
CA THR A 28 2.36 -8.52 -1.08
C THR A 28 2.22 -7.29 -0.18
N GLU A 29 2.44 -6.09 -0.73
CA GLU A 29 2.35 -4.80 -0.03
C GLU A 29 1.92 -3.68 -1.01
N PRO A 30 1.43 -2.52 -0.50
CA PRO A 30 1.16 -1.34 -1.30
C PRO A 30 2.34 -0.88 -2.16
N SER A 31 2.09 -0.64 -3.44
CA SER A 31 3.09 -0.10 -4.35
C SER A 31 3.10 1.43 -4.33
N LYS A 32 4.27 2.04 -4.62
CA LYS A 32 4.40 3.50 -4.72
C LYS A 32 3.41 4.07 -5.72
N SER A 33 3.34 3.51 -6.92
CA SER A 33 2.34 3.89 -7.93
C SER A 33 0.89 3.75 -7.49
N GLY A 34 0.55 2.74 -6.67
CA GLY A 34 -0.79 2.57 -6.14
C GLY A 34 -1.18 3.69 -5.19
N VAL A 35 -0.27 4.02 -4.27
CA VAL A 35 -0.46 5.08 -3.27
C VAL A 35 -0.45 6.46 -3.94
N LEU A 36 0.50 6.75 -4.82
CA LEU A 36 0.53 8.02 -5.57
C LEU A 36 -0.70 8.17 -6.48
N GLY A 37 -1.21 7.09 -7.07
CA GLY A 37 -2.45 7.10 -7.84
C GLY A 37 -3.69 7.39 -6.98
N LEU A 38 -3.74 6.87 -5.76
CA LEU A 38 -4.77 7.20 -4.77
C LEU A 38 -4.70 8.69 -4.41
N LEU A 39 -3.50 9.22 -4.16
CA LEU A 39 -3.26 10.62 -3.81
C LEU A 39 -3.61 11.58 -4.95
N ALA A 40 -3.23 11.24 -6.19
CA ALA A 40 -3.63 11.96 -7.39
C ALA A 40 -5.17 11.99 -7.55
N ALA A 41 -5.84 10.87 -7.25
CA ALA A 41 -7.30 10.80 -7.30
C ALA A 41 -7.96 11.69 -6.24
N ALA A 42 -7.39 11.76 -5.02
CA ALA A 42 -7.87 12.66 -3.96
C ALA A 42 -7.84 14.12 -4.42
N GLN A 43 -6.74 14.55 -5.06
CA GLN A 43 -6.58 15.89 -5.63
C GLN A 43 -7.44 16.14 -6.88
N GLY A 44 -8.07 15.11 -7.46
CA GLY A 44 -8.89 15.25 -8.66
C GLY A 44 -8.10 15.26 -9.97
N ARG A 45 -6.87 14.74 -9.97
CA ARG A 45 -6.05 14.65 -11.18
C ARG A 45 -6.64 13.64 -12.17
N GLY A 46 -6.76 14.06 -13.42
CA GLY A 46 -7.10 13.18 -14.54
C GLY A 46 -6.02 12.12 -14.79
N ARG A 47 -6.31 11.14 -15.64
CA ARG A 47 -5.35 10.06 -15.95
C ARG A 47 -4.17 10.52 -16.81
N ASP A 48 -4.35 11.64 -17.50
CA ASP A 48 -3.41 12.32 -18.38
C ASP A 48 -2.68 13.48 -17.68
N ALA A 49 -2.94 13.71 -16.40
CA ALA A 49 -2.28 14.76 -15.64
C ALA A 49 -0.80 14.41 -15.38
N GLU A 50 0.04 15.44 -15.35
CA GLU A 50 1.43 15.34 -14.92
C GLU A 50 1.53 14.89 -13.45
N LEU A 51 2.54 14.06 -13.17
CA LEU A 51 2.77 13.44 -11.87
C LEU A 51 4.13 13.78 -11.28
N THR A 52 4.92 14.65 -11.93
CA THR A 52 6.32 14.91 -11.59
C THR A 52 6.51 15.23 -10.10
N ASP A 53 5.66 16.10 -9.55
CA ASP A 53 5.69 16.49 -8.15
C ASP A 53 5.36 15.34 -7.17
N LEU A 54 4.51 14.38 -7.57
CA LEU A 54 4.18 13.21 -6.77
C LEU A 54 5.25 12.10 -6.88
N VAL A 55 5.87 11.96 -8.04
CA VAL A 55 6.90 10.94 -8.32
C VAL A 55 8.14 11.15 -7.45
N ASP A 56 8.49 12.41 -7.20
CA ASP A 56 9.66 12.81 -6.41
C ASP A 56 9.48 12.60 -4.89
N LEU A 57 8.28 12.25 -4.43
CA LEU A 57 8.02 11.98 -3.00
C LEU A 57 8.70 10.68 -2.56
N GLU A 58 9.33 10.67 -1.38
CA GLU A 58 9.89 9.45 -0.78
C GLU A 58 8.74 8.59 -0.24
N PHE A 59 8.76 7.28 -0.53
CA PHE A 59 7.73 6.34 -0.10
C PHE A 59 8.27 5.24 0.80
N GLY A 60 7.56 5.00 1.90
CA GLY A 60 7.77 3.86 2.80
C GLY A 60 6.45 3.17 3.14
N VAL A 61 6.53 1.90 3.48
CA VAL A 61 5.39 1.10 3.93
C VAL A 61 5.81 0.11 5.01
N ARG A 62 5.00 0.01 6.06
CA ARG A 62 5.09 -1.01 7.11
C ARG A 62 3.92 -1.97 6.98
N THR A 63 4.21 -3.26 7.02
CA THR A 63 3.20 -4.32 7.01
C THR A 63 2.73 -4.59 8.43
N ASP A 64 1.54 -4.10 8.76
CA ASP A 64 0.93 -4.28 10.08
C ASP A 64 0.22 -5.64 10.20
N GLN A 65 -0.41 -6.05 9.10
CA GLN A 65 -1.07 -7.34 8.96
C GLN A 65 -0.99 -7.74 7.47
N PRO A 66 -0.24 -8.80 7.10
CA PRO A 66 0.01 -9.15 5.69
C PRO A 66 -1.26 -9.58 4.93
N GLY A 67 -2.31 -9.97 5.67
CA GLY A 67 -3.55 -10.50 5.10
C GLY A 67 -3.38 -11.87 4.47
N ARG A 68 -4.32 -12.25 3.61
CA ARG A 68 -4.35 -13.52 2.88
C ARG A 68 -4.66 -13.30 1.41
N LEU A 69 -4.01 -14.07 0.54
CA LEU A 69 -4.29 -14.04 -0.88
C LEU A 69 -5.67 -14.64 -1.19
N LEU A 70 -6.51 -13.89 -1.89
CA LEU A 70 -7.76 -14.33 -2.48
C LEU A 70 -7.64 -14.25 -4.01
N VAL A 71 -8.01 -15.34 -4.68
CA VAL A 71 -8.05 -15.42 -6.15
C VAL A 71 -9.51 -15.38 -6.61
N ASP A 72 -9.91 -14.28 -7.23
CA ASP A 72 -11.24 -14.05 -7.78
C ASP A 72 -11.30 -14.47 -9.26
N TYR A 73 -12.16 -15.44 -9.56
CA TYR A 73 -12.47 -15.88 -10.93
C TYR A 73 -13.51 -14.95 -11.55
N HIS A 74 -13.03 -13.92 -12.23
CA HIS A 74 -13.84 -12.80 -12.68
C HIS A 74 -14.20 -12.93 -14.16
N THR A 75 -15.49 -13.15 -14.45
CA THR A 75 -16.02 -13.19 -15.82
C THR A 75 -16.62 -11.86 -16.24
N ALA A 76 -16.37 -11.46 -17.48
CA ALA A 76 -16.99 -10.29 -18.10
C ALA A 76 -17.62 -10.70 -19.44
N ARG A 77 -18.89 -10.36 -19.61
CA ARG A 77 -19.63 -10.65 -20.85
C ARG A 77 -20.18 -9.35 -21.43
N ARG A 78 -19.83 -9.07 -22.68
CA ARG A 78 -20.44 -7.95 -23.42
C ARG A 78 -21.84 -8.35 -23.88
N PRO A 79 -22.82 -7.43 -23.90
CA PRO A 79 -24.12 -7.70 -24.51
C PRO A 79 -23.96 -8.26 -25.93
N GLY A 80 -24.66 -9.35 -26.26
CA GLY A 80 -24.57 -10.03 -27.56
C GLY A 80 -23.38 -10.99 -27.75
N ALA A 81 -22.43 -11.08 -26.80
CA ALA A 81 -21.30 -11.99 -26.91
C ALA A 81 -21.72 -13.46 -26.64
N LYS A 82 -21.24 -14.39 -27.48
CA LYS A 82 -21.45 -15.84 -27.28
C LYS A 82 -20.63 -16.40 -26.12
N ASN A 83 -19.43 -15.87 -25.89
CA ASN A 83 -18.50 -16.32 -24.86
C ASN A 83 -18.21 -15.20 -23.86
N SER A 84 -17.92 -15.57 -22.61
CA SER A 84 -17.43 -14.66 -21.59
C SER A 84 -15.90 -14.57 -21.63
N ALA A 85 -15.35 -13.40 -21.36
CA ALA A 85 -13.94 -13.24 -21.07
C ALA A 85 -13.69 -13.57 -19.59
N LEU A 86 -12.79 -14.50 -19.30
CA LEU A 86 -12.37 -14.84 -17.94
C LEU A 86 -11.06 -14.14 -17.61
N SER A 87 -10.98 -13.58 -16.41
CA SER A 87 -9.75 -13.09 -15.79
C SER A 87 -9.60 -13.65 -14.39
N SER A 88 -8.37 -13.95 -13.97
CA SER A 88 -8.06 -14.27 -12.57
C SER A 88 -7.49 -13.01 -11.91
N ARG A 89 -8.08 -12.58 -10.80
CA ARG A 89 -7.71 -11.34 -10.11
C ARG A 89 -7.34 -11.64 -8.67
N HIS A 90 -6.13 -11.26 -8.30
CA HIS A 90 -5.63 -11.46 -6.95
C HIS A 90 -5.96 -10.25 -6.07
N TYR A 91 -6.39 -10.54 -4.85
CA TYR A 91 -6.67 -9.57 -3.80
C TYR A 91 -5.98 -10.02 -2.51
N LEU A 92 -5.65 -9.06 -1.65
CA LEU A 92 -5.26 -9.30 -0.28
C LEU A 92 -6.45 -9.03 0.63
N VAL A 93 -6.88 -10.03 1.38
CA VAL A 93 -8.01 -9.97 2.30
C VAL A 93 -7.50 -9.81 3.73
N ASP A 94 -8.19 -9.00 4.52
CA ASP A 94 -7.83 -8.69 5.91
C ASP A 94 -6.37 -8.22 6.03
N ALA A 95 -5.89 -7.44 5.05
CA ALA A 95 -4.57 -6.85 5.10
C ALA A 95 -4.64 -5.44 5.70
N ALA A 96 -3.61 -5.05 6.45
CA ALA A 96 -3.43 -3.72 6.99
C ALA A 96 -1.97 -3.30 6.81
N TYR A 97 -1.79 -2.09 6.27
CA TYR A 97 -0.49 -1.47 6.07
C TYR A 97 -0.54 -0.04 6.55
N THR A 98 0.59 0.44 7.06
CA THR A 98 0.80 1.87 7.29
C THR A 98 1.78 2.36 6.24
N ALA A 99 1.38 3.35 5.43
CA ALA A 99 2.24 3.95 4.43
C ALA A 99 2.66 5.36 4.86
N ALA A 100 3.88 5.75 4.49
CA ALA A 100 4.43 7.06 4.73
C ALA A 100 4.92 7.66 3.41
N VAL A 101 4.58 8.93 3.17
CA VAL A 101 5.01 9.68 1.98
C VAL A 101 5.65 10.98 2.44
N SER A 102 6.92 11.20 2.14
CA SER A 102 7.62 12.43 2.49
C SER A 102 7.79 13.37 1.29
N GLY A 103 7.69 14.68 1.56
CA GLY A 103 7.90 15.71 0.56
C GLY A 103 7.84 17.13 1.14
N PRO A 104 7.77 18.14 0.25
CA PRO A 104 7.60 19.54 0.63
C PRO A 104 6.30 19.77 1.41
N ASP A 105 6.37 20.60 2.47
CA ASP A 105 5.28 20.82 3.45
C ASP A 105 3.96 21.17 2.76
N ALA A 106 3.98 22.17 1.88
CA ALA A 106 2.78 22.62 1.17
C ALA A 106 2.13 21.52 0.30
N LEU A 107 2.94 20.63 -0.29
CA LEU A 107 2.42 19.51 -1.09
C LEU A 107 1.81 18.45 -0.18
N ILE A 108 2.50 18.07 0.90
CA ILE A 108 2.02 17.09 1.88
C ILE A 108 0.73 17.56 2.57
N GLU A 109 0.67 18.82 2.99
CA GLU A 109 -0.54 19.43 3.56
C GLU A 109 -1.69 19.43 2.55
N GLY A 110 -1.44 19.82 1.30
CA GLY A 110 -2.45 19.79 0.25
C GLY A 110 -2.94 18.39 -0.09
N LEU A 111 -2.09 17.37 0.04
CA LEU A 111 -2.48 15.96 -0.10
C LEU A 111 -3.35 15.48 1.07
N ALA A 112 -3.02 15.89 2.30
CA ALA A 112 -3.81 15.58 3.48
C ALA A 112 -5.23 16.19 3.38
N GLU A 113 -5.33 17.47 3.01
CA GLU A 113 -6.62 18.15 2.77
C GLU A 113 -7.43 17.45 1.68
N ALA A 114 -6.78 17.04 0.59
CA ALA A 114 -7.44 16.33 -0.50
C ALA A 114 -7.99 14.96 -0.09
N ILE A 115 -7.36 14.26 0.87
CA ILE A 115 -7.89 13.00 1.39
C ILE A 115 -9.17 13.21 2.21
N ASP A 116 -9.23 14.30 2.98
CA ASP A 116 -10.41 14.64 3.79
C ASP A 116 -11.61 15.07 2.92
N SER A 117 -11.34 15.74 1.79
CA SER A 117 -12.37 16.15 0.81
C SER A 117 -12.03 15.69 -0.62
N PRO A 118 -12.11 14.37 -0.91
CA PRO A 118 -11.59 13.82 -2.15
C PRO A 118 -12.47 14.15 -3.35
N ARG A 119 -11.83 14.56 -4.45
CA ARG A 119 -12.50 14.88 -5.72
C ARG A 119 -12.97 13.65 -6.48
N PHE A 120 -12.25 12.53 -6.35
CA PHE A 120 -12.67 11.23 -6.83
C PHE A 120 -12.79 10.23 -5.69
N PRO A 121 -13.67 9.21 -5.79
CA PRO A 121 -13.72 8.15 -4.78
C PRO A 121 -12.37 7.43 -4.64
N LEU A 122 -11.95 7.20 -3.40
CA LEU A 122 -10.67 6.60 -3.07
C LEU A 122 -10.78 5.08 -2.89
N TYR A 123 -9.79 4.37 -3.42
CA TYR A 123 -9.77 2.91 -3.45
C TYR A 123 -8.38 2.35 -3.18
N LEU A 124 -8.31 1.21 -2.50
CA LEU A 124 -7.08 0.46 -2.22
C LEU A 124 -6.69 -0.39 -3.44
N GLY A 125 -6.19 0.29 -4.47
CA GLY A 125 -5.78 -0.27 -5.75
C GLY A 125 -6.92 -0.40 -6.76
N ARG A 126 -7.87 -1.31 -6.54
CA ARG A 126 -9.02 -1.51 -7.46
C ARG A 126 -10.26 -0.78 -6.96
N ARG A 127 -11.10 -0.32 -7.88
CA ARG A 127 -12.41 0.32 -7.56
C ARG A 127 -13.36 -0.52 -6.69
N ALA A 128 -13.17 -1.84 -6.65
CA ALA A 128 -13.95 -2.75 -5.80
C ALA A 128 -13.45 -2.78 -4.34
N CYS A 129 -12.30 -2.17 -4.05
CA CYS A 129 -11.64 -2.12 -2.75
C CYS A 129 -11.75 -0.69 -2.20
N PRO A 130 -12.87 -0.28 -1.58
CA PRO A 130 -13.01 1.09 -1.05
C PRO A 130 -11.94 1.38 0.01
N ALA A 131 -11.40 2.60 0.00
CA ALA A 131 -10.51 3.07 1.08
C ALA A 131 -11.30 3.24 2.39
N PRO A 132 -10.65 3.06 3.55
CA PRO A 132 -11.30 3.23 4.84
C PRO A 132 -11.58 4.72 5.12
N VAL A 133 -12.55 4.98 5.99
CA VAL A 133 -12.91 6.35 6.38
C VAL A 133 -11.79 7.05 7.17
N ASP A 134 -10.94 6.29 7.85
CA ASP A 134 -9.80 6.78 8.64
C ASP A 134 -8.47 6.64 7.88
N LEU A 135 -8.51 6.74 6.54
CA LEU A 135 -7.36 6.64 5.66
C LEU A 135 -6.25 7.64 6.02
N LEU A 136 -6.60 8.88 6.39
CA LEU A 136 -5.63 9.87 6.85
C LEU A 136 -5.12 9.50 8.25
N GLY A 137 -3.85 9.13 8.34
CA GLY A 137 -3.17 8.81 9.59
C GLY A 137 -2.69 10.04 10.35
N GLY A 138 -2.29 11.09 9.61
CA GLY A 138 -1.76 12.34 10.14
C GLY A 138 -0.71 12.95 9.21
N VAL A 139 -0.25 14.15 9.55
CA VAL A 139 0.90 14.81 8.92
C VAL A 139 1.90 15.12 10.02
N GLU A 140 3.13 14.67 9.83
CA GLU A 140 4.21 14.82 10.80
C GLU A 140 5.34 15.68 10.23
N ALA A 141 6.04 16.40 11.10
CA ALA A 141 7.20 17.18 10.70
C ALA A 141 8.43 16.29 10.46
N GLY A 142 9.26 16.67 9.49
CA GLY A 142 10.48 15.94 9.12
C GLY A 142 10.36 15.27 7.75
N ASP A 143 11.40 14.53 7.37
CA ASP A 143 11.50 13.84 6.08
C ASP A 143 11.76 12.33 6.20
N ASP A 144 12.09 11.84 7.40
CA ASP A 144 12.44 10.43 7.57
C ASP A 144 11.20 9.52 7.68
N VAL A 145 10.78 8.97 6.53
CA VAL A 145 9.67 8.00 6.45
C VAL A 145 9.94 6.73 7.27
N GLU A 146 11.19 6.27 7.37
CA GLU A 146 11.53 5.05 8.12
C GLU A 146 11.38 5.30 9.62
N ALA A 147 11.91 6.43 10.11
CA ALA A 147 11.80 6.78 11.52
C ALA A 147 10.34 6.88 11.98
N LEU A 148 9.48 7.53 11.20
CA LEU A 148 8.06 7.69 11.55
C LEU A 148 7.25 6.40 11.41
N LEU A 149 7.59 5.53 10.46
CA LEU A 149 6.99 4.19 10.38
C LEU A 149 7.44 3.28 11.53
N ARG A 150 8.63 3.50 12.10
CA ARG A 150 9.11 2.79 13.31
C ARG A 150 8.45 3.29 14.58
N ASP A 151 8.09 4.57 14.64
CA ASP A 151 7.41 5.15 15.79
C ASP A 151 5.95 4.68 15.87
N VAL A 152 5.66 3.78 16.80
CA VAL A 152 4.32 3.21 17.00
C VAL A 152 3.34 4.16 17.68
N VAL A 153 3.79 5.31 18.19
CA VAL A 153 2.91 6.38 18.68
C VAL A 153 2.37 7.17 17.49
N VAL A 154 3.26 7.52 16.55
CA VAL A 154 2.92 8.24 15.31
C VAL A 154 2.18 7.34 14.32
N ALA A 155 2.69 6.12 14.12
CA ALA A 155 2.13 5.10 13.24
C ALA A 155 1.68 3.88 14.07
N PRO A 156 0.51 3.92 14.73
CA PRO A 156 0.01 2.79 15.51
C PRO A 156 -0.08 1.50 14.70
N TRP A 157 0.15 0.36 15.36
CA TRP A 157 -0.02 -0.95 14.74
C TRP A 157 -1.49 -1.19 14.38
N LEU A 158 -1.81 -1.26 13.08
CA LEU A 158 -3.18 -1.32 12.59
C LEU A 158 -3.83 -2.72 12.59
N ALA A 159 -3.18 -3.73 13.17
CA ALA A 159 -3.73 -5.09 13.17
C ALA A 159 -5.04 -5.17 13.97
N SER A 160 -5.96 -5.97 13.45
CA SER A 160 -7.22 -6.30 14.11
C SER A 160 -7.02 -7.15 15.37
N ASP A 161 -7.90 -7.02 16.37
CA ASP A 161 -7.76 -7.75 17.64
C ASP A 161 -7.68 -9.27 17.48
N TRP A 162 -8.49 -9.86 16.60
CA TRP A 162 -8.42 -11.31 16.32
C TRP A 162 -7.06 -11.75 15.77
N TYR A 163 -6.39 -10.87 15.00
CA TYR A 163 -5.05 -11.15 14.49
C TYR A 163 -4.03 -11.06 15.61
N ARG A 164 -4.15 -10.03 16.46
CA ARG A 164 -3.30 -9.82 17.64
C ARG A 164 -3.41 -10.98 18.63
N GLU A 165 -4.60 -11.51 18.87
CA GLU A 165 -4.82 -12.68 19.74
C GLU A 165 -4.12 -13.95 19.24
N LYS A 166 -3.99 -14.11 17.92
CA LYS A 166 -3.34 -15.27 17.30
C LYS A 166 -1.84 -15.11 17.10
N ALA A 167 -1.36 -13.86 17.09
CA ALA A 167 0.06 -13.57 16.97
C ALA A 167 0.78 -13.83 18.29
N THR A 168 2.10 -13.94 18.23
CA THR A 168 2.99 -14.06 19.39
C THR A 168 2.98 -12.78 20.23
N LYS A 169 3.49 -12.86 21.46
CA LYS A 169 3.67 -11.69 22.36
C LYS A 169 4.62 -10.63 21.78
N THR A 170 5.60 -11.04 20.98
CA THR A 170 6.48 -10.12 20.24
C THR A 170 6.24 -10.30 18.75
N VAL A 171 5.93 -9.22 18.04
CA VAL A 171 5.61 -9.25 16.61
C VAL A 171 6.59 -8.39 15.85
N HIS A 172 7.11 -8.92 14.75
CA HIS A 172 7.97 -8.22 13.82
C HIS A 172 7.13 -7.72 12.64
N LEU A 173 7.12 -6.41 12.42
CA LEU A 173 6.38 -5.75 11.34
C LEU A 173 7.38 -5.39 10.22
N PRO A 174 7.39 -6.12 9.09
CA PRO A 174 8.27 -5.82 7.97
C PRO A 174 8.09 -4.39 7.47
N LEU A 175 9.18 -3.76 7.08
CA LEU A 175 9.22 -2.40 6.56
C LEU A 175 9.94 -2.40 5.21
N ALA A 176 9.45 -1.60 4.27
CA ALA A 176 10.08 -1.35 2.99
C ALA A 176 10.02 0.15 2.67
N ARG A 177 11.07 0.70 2.06
CA ARG A 177 11.10 2.09 1.61
C ARG A 177 11.99 2.30 0.40
N ASP A 178 11.87 3.46 -0.22
CA ASP A 178 12.83 3.95 -1.22
C ASP A 178 14.26 3.88 -0.68
N ALA A 179 15.19 3.37 -1.49
CA ALA A 179 16.62 3.40 -1.19
C ALA A 179 17.14 4.85 -1.23
N ARG A 180 17.93 5.24 -0.23
CA ARG A 180 18.60 6.53 -0.15
C ARG A 180 19.97 6.45 -0.87
N PRO A 181 20.59 7.60 -1.22
CA PRO A 181 21.89 7.59 -1.90
C PRO A 181 22.94 6.76 -1.15
N GLY A 182 23.55 5.79 -1.85
CA GLY A 182 24.57 4.89 -1.30
C GLY A 182 24.05 3.55 -0.78
N GLU A 183 22.73 3.35 -0.71
CA GLU A 183 22.15 2.07 -0.32
C GLU A 183 21.90 1.16 -1.53
N VAL A 184 21.98 -0.15 -1.31
CA VAL A 184 21.68 -1.17 -2.31
C VAL A 184 20.33 -1.78 -1.98
N GLY A 185 19.36 -1.64 -2.90
CA GLY A 185 18.01 -2.16 -2.75
C GLY A 185 17.58 -3.06 -3.91
N GLU A 186 16.45 -3.74 -3.71
CA GLU A 186 15.77 -4.54 -4.73
C GLU A 186 15.11 -3.62 -5.77
N THR A 187 15.27 -3.94 -7.06
CA THR A 187 14.66 -3.15 -8.13
C THR A 187 13.16 -3.47 -8.25
N THR A 188 12.31 -2.46 -8.08
CA THR A 188 10.84 -2.57 -8.21
C THR A 188 10.33 -1.61 -9.28
N GLN A 189 9.51 -2.10 -10.21
CA GLN A 189 8.91 -1.31 -11.30
C GLN A 189 7.55 -0.72 -10.90
N ASP A 190 7.54 0.28 -10.03
CA ASP A 190 6.31 0.88 -9.49
C ASP A 190 6.34 2.41 -9.35
N VAL A 191 7.24 3.11 -10.05
CA VAL A 191 7.21 4.59 -10.14
C VAL A 191 6.28 5.02 -11.28
N PRO A 192 5.19 5.75 -11.04
CA PRO A 192 4.21 6.07 -12.09
C PRO A 192 4.64 7.28 -12.94
N LEU A 193 5.19 7.03 -14.12
CA LEU A 193 5.50 8.12 -15.07
C LEU A 193 4.26 8.60 -15.83
N SER A 194 3.31 7.70 -16.12
CA SER A 194 2.03 8.07 -16.73
C SER A 194 0.91 7.08 -16.38
N PHE A 195 -0.26 7.62 -16.03
CA PHE A 195 -1.49 6.85 -15.85
C PHE A 195 -2.40 6.86 -17.08
N ASP A 196 -2.00 7.48 -18.20
CA ASP A 196 -2.81 7.54 -19.42
C ASP A 196 -3.08 6.10 -19.91
N PRO A 197 -4.35 5.67 -20.04
CA PRO A 197 -4.68 4.35 -20.55
C PRO A 197 -4.07 4.03 -21.93
N ARG A 198 -3.73 5.04 -22.74
CA ARG A 198 -3.11 4.90 -24.06
C ARG A 198 -1.60 4.63 -23.95
N HIS A 199 -0.95 5.20 -22.94
CA HIS A 199 0.51 5.21 -22.77
C HIS A 199 0.90 5.05 -21.31
N ARG A 200 0.39 4.00 -20.65
CA ARG A 200 0.66 3.74 -19.24
C ARG A 200 2.13 3.36 -19.07
N LEU A 201 2.87 4.13 -18.28
CA LEU A 201 4.33 4.01 -18.17
C LEU A 201 4.76 3.99 -16.70
N TYR A 202 5.69 3.09 -16.40
CA TYR A 202 6.27 2.91 -15.07
C TYR A 202 7.78 2.89 -15.17
N ASP A 203 8.46 3.49 -14.19
CA ASP A 203 9.90 3.38 -14.00
C ASP A 203 10.23 2.50 -12.79
N ALA A 204 11.51 2.14 -12.68
CA ALA A 204 12.05 1.40 -11.57
C ALA A 204 12.51 2.32 -10.43
N ARG A 205 12.40 1.83 -9.20
CA ARG A 205 13.08 2.36 -8.01
C ARG A 205 13.82 1.24 -7.30
N ALA A 206 14.85 1.59 -6.55
CA ALA A 206 15.47 0.67 -5.61
C ALA A 206 14.72 0.73 -4.27
N VAL A 207 14.36 -0.42 -3.72
CA VAL A 207 13.63 -0.57 -2.47
C VAL A 207 14.52 -1.30 -1.48
N VAL A 208 14.70 -0.74 -0.29
CA VAL A 208 15.38 -1.45 0.81
C VAL A 208 14.37 -1.95 1.83
N ARG A 209 14.74 -3.05 2.48
CA ARG A 209 13.95 -3.69 3.54
C ARG A 209 14.81 -3.73 4.81
N PRO A 210 14.79 -2.65 5.62
CA PRO A 210 15.57 -2.60 6.85
C PRO A 210 14.97 -3.54 7.91
N GLU A 211 15.62 -3.62 9.08
CA GLU A 211 15.13 -4.48 10.16
C GLU A 211 13.67 -4.19 10.53
N PRO A 212 12.83 -5.22 10.72
CA PRO A 212 11.43 -5.04 11.07
C PRO A 212 11.21 -4.19 12.31
N VAL A 213 10.05 -3.53 12.40
CA VAL A 213 9.62 -2.85 13.64
C VAL A 213 9.16 -3.92 14.63
N VAL A 214 9.74 -3.93 15.82
CA VAL A 214 9.36 -4.88 16.87
C VAL A 214 8.29 -4.24 17.75
N VAL A 215 7.14 -4.91 17.88
CA VAL A 215 6.03 -4.45 18.71
C VAL A 215 5.65 -5.48 19.76
N GLU A 216 5.40 -4.99 20.96
CA GLU A 216 4.81 -5.79 22.04
C GLU A 216 3.31 -5.96 21.79
N ASN A 217 2.85 -7.19 21.95
CA ASN A 217 1.48 -7.59 21.70
C ASN A 217 0.87 -8.19 22.98
N PRO A 218 0.22 -7.36 23.81
CA PRO A 218 -0.40 -7.82 25.05
C PRO A 218 -1.45 -8.92 24.85
N LEU A 219 -2.10 -8.97 23.68
CA LEU A 219 -3.14 -9.95 23.35
C LEU A 219 -2.57 -11.29 22.86
N GLY A 220 -1.29 -11.34 22.48
CA GLY A 220 -0.72 -12.51 21.82
C GLY A 220 -0.66 -13.77 22.68
N SER A 221 -0.48 -14.92 22.05
CA SER A 221 -0.24 -16.19 22.75
C SER A 221 1.25 -16.36 23.12
N GLU A 222 1.53 -17.06 24.22
CA GLU A 222 2.89 -17.48 24.58
C GLU A 222 3.39 -18.64 23.70
N THR A 223 2.47 -19.45 23.19
CA THR A 223 2.77 -20.54 22.27
C THR A 223 2.93 -19.98 20.85
N GLU A 224 4.08 -20.24 20.24
CA GLU A 224 4.27 -20.09 18.79
C GLU A 224 3.32 -21.04 18.06
N ASP A 225 2.25 -20.51 17.47
CA ASP A 225 1.43 -21.30 16.55
C ASP A 225 2.21 -21.46 15.23
N LEU A 226 3.00 -22.53 15.16
CA LEU A 226 3.86 -22.88 14.02
C LEU A 226 3.10 -22.83 12.68
N PHE A 227 1.81 -23.13 12.67
CA PHE A 227 0.97 -23.12 11.46
C PHE A 227 0.72 -21.72 10.90
N PHE A 228 0.69 -20.67 11.73
CA PHE A 228 0.47 -19.30 11.30
C PHE A 228 1.71 -18.62 10.70
N GLN A 229 2.91 -19.11 11.04
CA GLN A 229 4.17 -18.59 10.50
C GLN A 229 4.58 -19.26 9.17
N THR A 230 4.26 -20.54 8.94
CA THR A 230 4.68 -21.23 7.70
C THR A 230 4.08 -20.64 6.42
N VAL A 231 2.97 -19.89 6.53
CA VAL A 231 2.37 -19.17 5.38
C VAL A 231 3.10 -17.84 5.09
N LYS A 232 4.04 -17.41 5.94
CA LYS A 232 4.81 -16.16 5.80
C LYS A 232 6.15 -16.33 5.08
N GLU A 233 6.64 -17.54 4.87
CA GLU A 233 7.96 -17.83 4.27
C GLU A 233 7.89 -18.36 2.82
N GLY A 234 6.70 -18.38 2.20
CA GLY A 234 6.46 -18.91 0.85
C GLY A 234 6.24 -17.86 -0.22
#